data_AF-B8L6E5-F1
#
_entry.id   AF-B8L6E5-F1
#
_cell.length_a   1.000
_cell.length_b   1.000
_cell.length_c   1.000
_cell.angle_alpha   90.00
_cell.angle_beta   90.00
_cell.angle_gamma   90.00
#
_symmetry.space_group_name_H-M   'P 1'
#
loop_
_entity.id
_entity.type
_entity.pdbx_description
1 polymer ?
#
loop_
_entity_poly.entity_id
_entity_poly.type
_entity_poly.pdbx_seq_one_letter_code
_entity_poly.pdbx_strand_id
1 'polypeptide(L)'
;MLNAVLIAALAASPAAPVPYADCLLGNIQPGLSDLAVQLVQEACAAKHPESFAAAMELERRTRAQRQADFDAAQAEAVRSANAAATAAQEAADAAAAKAKTARTK
;
A
#
# COMPACT_ATOMS: atom_id res chain seq x y z
N MET A 1 -17.25 -9.49 -19.22
CA MET A 1 -17.83 -8.22 -18.73
C MET A 1 -16.95 -7.53 -17.68
N LEU A 2 -16.25 -8.26 -16.79
CA LEU A 2 -15.32 -7.67 -15.80
C LEU A 2 -14.22 -6.77 -16.42
N ASN A 3 -13.64 -7.18 -17.55
CA ASN A 3 -12.59 -6.40 -18.22
C ASN A 3 -13.08 -5.04 -18.75
N ALA A 4 -14.35 -4.94 -19.16
CA ALA A 4 -14.88 -3.68 -19.70
C ALA A 4 -15.11 -2.63 -18.59
N VAL A 5 -15.48 -3.08 -17.38
CA VAL A 5 -15.69 -2.21 -16.22
C VAL A 5 -14.35 -1.66 -15.70
N LEU A 6 -13.28 -2.46 -15.72
CA LEU A 6 -11.93 -2.02 -15.36
C LEU A 6 -11.37 -0.99 -16.36
N ILE A 7 -11.55 -1.20 -17.66
CA ILE A 7 -11.08 -0.26 -18.69
C ILE A 7 -11.84 1.07 -18.63
N ALA A 8 -13.14 1.04 -18.33
CA ALA A 8 -13.94 2.26 -18.15
C ALA A 8 -13.55 3.06 -16.91
N ALA A 9 -13.13 2.40 -15.82
CA ALA A 9 -12.66 3.06 -14.60
C ALA A 9 -11.32 3.79 -14.79
N LEU A 10 -10.41 3.25 -15.61
CA LEU A 10 -9.15 3.94 -15.94
C LEU A 10 -9.35 5.14 -16.89
N ALA A 11 -10.36 5.08 -17.76
CA ALA A 11 -10.65 6.14 -18.74
C ALA A 11 -11.53 7.28 -18.18
N ALA A 12 -12.15 7.10 -17.02
CA ALA A 12 -13.08 8.07 -16.42
C ALA A 12 -12.40 9.20 -15.63
N SER A 13 -11.07 9.19 -15.50
CA SER A 13 -10.35 10.37 -15.04
C SER A 13 -9.89 11.13 -16.27
N PRO A 14 -10.53 12.24 -16.69
CA PRO A 14 -9.80 13.21 -17.48
C PRO A 14 -8.55 13.51 -16.65
N ALA A 15 -7.38 13.13 -17.16
CA ALA A 15 -6.13 13.48 -16.51
C ALA A 15 -6.15 15.01 -16.42
N ALA A 16 -6.49 15.52 -15.23
CA ALA A 16 -6.43 16.94 -14.98
C ALA A 16 -5.03 17.37 -15.39
N PRO A 17 -4.86 18.55 -15.99
CA PRO A 17 -3.53 19.04 -16.26
C PRO A 17 -2.73 18.91 -14.95
N VAL A 18 -1.56 18.26 -15.02
CA VAL A 18 -0.62 18.09 -13.90
C VAL A 18 0.63 18.96 -14.09
N PRO A 19 0.51 20.30 -14.23
CA PRO A 19 1.64 21.19 -14.52
C PRO A 19 2.83 21.02 -13.58
N TYR A 20 2.58 20.74 -12.30
CA TYR A 20 3.66 20.50 -11.34
C TYR A 20 4.46 19.25 -11.71
N ALA A 21 3.80 18.12 -12.00
CA ALA A 21 4.46 16.88 -12.36
C ALA A 21 5.19 16.99 -13.72
N ASP A 22 4.56 17.63 -14.71
CA ASP A 22 5.18 17.87 -16.02
C ASP A 22 6.43 18.75 -15.91
N CYS A 23 6.38 19.78 -15.03
CA CYS A 23 7.53 20.62 -14.72
C CYS A 23 8.68 19.81 -14.12
N LEU A 24 8.41 18.91 -13.17
CA LEU A 24 9.43 18.03 -12.60
C LEU A 24 10.03 17.10 -13.66
N LEU A 25 9.20 16.42 -14.44
CA LEU A 25 9.64 15.47 -15.47
C LEU A 25 10.48 16.14 -16.57
N GLY A 26 10.21 17.41 -16.87
CA GLY A 26 11.00 18.18 -17.83
C GLY A 26 12.36 18.69 -17.31
N ASN A 27 12.56 18.73 -15.99
CA ASN A 27 13.75 19.38 -15.39
C ASN A 27 14.60 18.45 -14.52
N ILE A 28 14.04 17.37 -13.95
CA ILE A 28 14.80 16.39 -13.19
C ILE A 28 15.43 15.39 -14.16
N GLN A 29 16.76 15.34 -14.17
CA GLN A 29 17.54 14.41 -14.96
C GLN A 29 18.40 13.50 -14.06
N PRO A 30 18.76 12.30 -14.52
CA PRO A 30 19.73 11.47 -13.83
C PRO A 30 21.05 12.21 -13.61
N GLY A 31 21.67 12.04 -12.45
CA GLY A 31 22.95 12.66 -12.12
C GLY A 31 22.86 14.05 -11.48
N LEU A 32 21.66 14.59 -11.29
CA LEU A 32 21.47 15.75 -10.41
C LEU A 32 21.77 15.39 -8.95
N SER A 33 22.38 16.32 -8.23
CA SER A 33 22.52 16.20 -6.78
C SER A 33 21.17 16.37 -6.09
N ASP A 34 21.03 15.85 -4.87
CA ASP A 34 19.80 16.00 -4.08
C ASP A 34 19.40 17.47 -3.90
N LEU A 35 20.39 18.34 -3.70
CA LEU A 35 20.17 19.79 -3.61
C LEU A 35 19.61 20.36 -4.92
N ALA A 36 20.15 19.95 -6.08
CA ALA A 36 19.64 20.43 -7.36
C ALA A 36 18.20 19.93 -7.61
N VAL A 37 17.89 18.69 -7.23
CA VAL A 37 16.53 18.15 -7.30
C VAL A 37 15.58 18.97 -6.41
N GLN A 38 15.99 19.29 -5.18
CA GLN A 38 15.18 20.09 -4.25
C GLN A 38 14.88 21.49 -4.81
N LEU A 39 15.88 22.16 -5.38
CA LEU A 39 15.70 23.48 -5.98
C LEU A 39 14.74 23.44 -7.18
N VAL A 40 14.80 22.39 -8.01
CA VAL A 40 13.86 22.19 -9.12
C VAL A 40 12.43 21.97 -8.59
N GLN A 41 12.28 21.20 -7.52
CA GLN A 41 10.97 20.99 -6.89
C GLN A 41 10.38 22.29 -6.35
N GLU A 42 11.17 23.10 -5.64
CA GLU A 42 10.76 24.40 -5.13
C GLU A 42 10.35 25.36 -6.26
N ALA A 43 11.14 25.42 -7.34
CA ALA A 43 10.84 26.25 -8.50
C ALA A 43 9.54 25.82 -9.21
N CYS A 44 9.34 24.51 -9.39
CA CYS A 44 8.12 23.97 -10.00
C CYS A 44 6.89 24.19 -9.09
N ALA A 45 7.05 24.07 -7.77
CA ALA A 45 5.98 24.33 -6.80
C ALA A 45 5.57 25.81 -6.81
N ALA A 46 6.54 26.73 -6.83
CA ALA A 46 6.29 28.17 -6.91
C ALA A 46 5.59 28.57 -8.21
N LYS A 47 5.92 27.91 -9.34
CA LYS A 47 5.30 28.16 -10.65
C LYS A 47 3.88 27.59 -10.76
N HIS A 48 3.59 26.49 -10.05
CA HIS A 48 2.35 25.74 -10.16
C HIS A 48 1.74 25.39 -8.79
N PRO A 49 1.38 26.38 -7.94
CA PRO A 49 1.04 26.16 -6.53
C PRO A 49 -0.22 25.29 -6.33
N GLU A 50 -1.27 25.47 -7.14
CA GLU A 50 -2.50 24.68 -7.04
C GLU A 50 -2.28 23.22 -7.46
N SER A 51 -1.53 23.00 -8.55
CA SER A 51 -1.19 21.66 -9.02
C SER A 51 -0.26 20.94 -8.02
N PHE A 52 0.64 21.69 -7.37
CA PHE A 52 1.46 21.19 -6.28
C PHE A 52 0.60 20.77 -5.07
N ALA A 53 -0.31 21.63 -4.60
CA ALA A 53 -1.21 21.30 -3.49
C ALA A 53 -2.07 20.06 -3.79
N ALA A 54 -2.59 19.95 -5.01
CA ALA A 54 -3.33 18.77 -5.45
C ALA A 54 -2.46 17.49 -5.44
N ALA A 55 -1.20 17.58 -5.88
CA ALA A 55 -0.25 16.47 -5.83
C ALA A 55 0.04 16.02 -4.39
N MET A 56 0.25 16.98 -3.47
CA MET A 56 0.49 16.69 -2.06
C MET A 56 -0.70 16.02 -1.38
N GLU A 57 -1.93 16.45 -1.68
CA GLU A 57 -3.14 15.82 -1.12
C GLU A 57 -3.36 14.42 -1.68
N LEU A 58 -3.07 14.20 -2.97
CA LEU A 58 -3.11 12.86 -3.57
C LEU A 58 -2.11 11.92 -2.88
N GLU A 59 -0.89 12.38 -2.64
CA GLU A 59 0.13 11.60 -1.94
C GLU A 59 -0.30 11.26 -0.51
N ARG A 60 -0.87 12.24 0.21
CA ARG A 60 -1.40 12.03 1.57
C ARG A 60 -2.46 10.94 1.59
N ARG A 61 -3.45 11.00 0.68
CA ARG A 61 -4.52 9.99 0.56
C ARG A 61 -3.96 8.61 0.22
N THR A 62 -3.05 8.56 -0.74
CA THR A 62 -2.43 7.31 -1.20
C THR A 62 -1.63 6.65 -0.09
N ARG A 63 -0.87 7.43 0.70
CA ARG A 63 -0.14 6.93 1.87
C ARG A 63 -1.09 6.38 2.94
N ALA A 64 -2.15 7.11 3.26
CA ALA A 64 -3.15 6.68 4.23
C ALA A 64 -3.84 5.37 3.80
N GLN A 65 -4.18 5.25 2.52
CA GLN A 65 -4.77 4.02 1.98
C GLN A 65 -3.81 2.83 2.08
N ARG A 66 -2.55 2.98 1.64
CA ARG A 66 -1.55 1.90 1.74
C ARG A 66 -1.32 1.45 3.19
N GLN A 67 -1.33 2.38 4.14
CA GLN A 67 -1.21 2.06 5.56
C GLN A 67 -2.41 1.24 6.02
N ALA A 68 -3.63 1.66 5.69
CA ALA A 68 -4.85 0.92 6.04
C ALA A 68 -4.86 -0.51 5.44
N ASP A 69 -4.42 -0.67 4.20
CA ASP A 69 -4.31 -1.98 3.54
C ASP A 69 -3.28 -2.87 4.25
N PHE A 70 -2.13 -2.30 4.63
CA PHE A 70 -1.10 -3.01 5.38
C PHE A 70 -1.61 -3.46 6.77
N ASP A 71 -2.27 -2.56 7.50
CA ASP A 71 -2.82 -2.86 8.82
C ASP A 71 -3.91 -3.94 8.76
N ALA A 72 -4.77 -3.90 7.72
CA ALA A 72 -5.77 -4.92 7.47
C ALA A 72 -5.13 -6.29 7.19
N ALA A 73 -4.11 -6.34 6.33
CA ALA A 73 -3.36 -7.55 6.02
C ALA A 73 -2.63 -8.09 7.27
N GLN A 74 -2.05 -7.21 8.08
CA GLN A 74 -1.41 -7.60 9.33
C GLN A 74 -2.42 -8.20 10.31
N ALA A 75 -3.59 -7.57 10.49
CA ALA A 75 -4.62 -8.07 11.37
C ALA A 75 -5.15 -9.44 10.91
N GLU A 76 -5.29 -9.65 9.59
CA GLU A 76 -5.64 -10.95 9.03
C GLU A 76 -4.57 -12.01 9.29
N ALA A 77 -3.30 -11.67 9.07
CA ALA A 77 -2.18 -12.58 9.33
C ALA A 77 -2.14 -13.01 10.80
N VAL A 78 -2.39 -12.09 11.74
CA VAL A 78 -2.47 -12.40 13.18
C VAL A 78 -3.64 -13.34 13.48
N ARG A 79 -4.83 -13.10 12.93
CA ARG A 79 -5.98 -13.99 13.11
C ARG A 79 -5.69 -15.40 12.59
N SER A 80 -5.10 -15.50 11.40
CA SER A 80 -4.73 -16.77 10.78
C SER A 80 -3.67 -17.53 11.59
N ALA A 81 -2.67 -16.82 12.10
CA ALA A 81 -1.64 -17.41 12.96
C ALA A 81 -2.23 -17.94 14.28
N ASN A 82 -3.13 -17.19 14.92
CA ASN A 82 -3.79 -17.63 16.16
C ASN A 82 -4.70 -18.85 15.92
N ALA A 83 -5.43 -18.88 14.79
CA ALA A 83 -6.23 -20.04 14.42
C ALA A 83 -5.36 -21.29 14.18
N ALA A 84 -4.23 -21.14 13.49
CA ALA A 84 -3.28 -22.22 13.28
C ALA A 84 -2.65 -22.72 14.60
N ALA A 85 -2.30 -21.81 15.51
CA ALA A 85 -1.78 -22.16 16.83
C ALA A 85 -2.82 -22.94 17.65
N THR A 86 -4.09 -22.52 17.60
CA THR A 86 -5.20 -23.21 18.28
C THR A 86 -5.38 -24.62 17.73
N ALA A 87 -5.43 -24.78 16.41
CA ALA A 87 -5.56 -26.09 15.77
C ALA A 87 -4.37 -27.02 16.07
N ALA A 88 -3.15 -26.48 16.13
CA ALA A 88 -1.96 -27.23 16.50
C ALA A 88 -2.03 -27.73 17.96
N GLN A 89 -2.51 -26.88 18.88
CA GLN A 89 -2.69 -27.24 20.28
C GLN A 89 -3.77 -28.33 20.45
N GLU A 90 -4.92 -28.18 19.79
CA GLU A 90 -5.99 -29.19 19.80
C GLU A 90 -5.50 -30.57 19.28
N ALA A 91 -4.69 -30.56 18.22
CA ALA A 91 -4.10 -31.78 17.67
C ALA A 91 -3.11 -32.44 18.65
N ALA A 92 -2.28 -31.62 19.33
CA ALA A 92 -1.36 -32.09 20.36
C ALA A 92 -2.10 -32.69 21.56
N ASP A 93 -3.16 -32.04 22.04
CA ASP A 93 -3.98 -32.51 23.16
C ASP A 93 -4.70 -33.82 22.82
N ALA A 94 -5.26 -33.94 21.61
CA ALA A 94 -5.87 -35.17 21.13
C ALA A 94 -4.86 -36.33 21.04
N ALA A 95 -3.63 -36.07 20.58
CA ALA A 95 -2.57 -37.06 20.54
C ALA A 95 -2.15 -37.51 21.94
N ALA A 96 -2.00 -36.56 22.88
CA ALA A 96 -1.68 -36.86 24.27
C ALA A 96 -2.78 -37.69 24.96
N ALA A 97 -4.05 -37.38 24.69
CA ALA A 97 -5.18 -38.15 25.22
C ALA A 97 -5.19 -39.59 24.70
N LYS A 98 -4.94 -39.80 23.40
CA LYS A 98 -4.81 -41.14 22.79
C LYS A 98 -3.63 -41.93 23.38
N ALA A 99 -2.51 -41.28 23.65
CA ALA A 99 -1.35 -41.95 24.25
C ALA A 99 -1.62 -42.40 25.69
N LYS A 100 -2.36 -41.60 26.48
CA LYS A 100 -2.74 -41.97 27.86
C LYS A 100 -3.68 -43.18 27.88
N THR A 101 -4.72 -43.19 27.05
CA THR A 101 -5.69 -44.31 27.00
C THR A 101 -5.06 -45.62 26.54
N ALA A 102 -4.08 -45.57 25.63
CA ALA A 102 -3.33 -46.75 25.19
C ALA A 102 -2.44 -47.34 26.31
N ARG A 103 -1.97 -46.52 27.26
CA ARG A 103 -1.09 -46.94 28.36
C ARG A 103 -1.83 -47.56 29.55
N THR A 104 -3.12 -47.25 29.69
CA THR A 104 -3.99 -47.73 30.79
C THR A 104 -4.78 -49.00 30.44
N LYS A 105 -4.56 -49.57 29.25
CA LYS A 105 -5.23 -50.78 28.76
C LYS A 105 -4.21 -51.90 28.63
#